data_AF-A0A7X3SHI0-F1
#
_entry.id   AF-A0A7X3SHI0-F1
#
_cell.length_a   1.000
_cell.length_b   1.000
_cell.length_c   1.000
_cell.angle_alpha   90.00
_cell.angle_beta   90.00
_cell.angle_gamma   90.00
#
_symmetry.space_group_name_H-M   'P 1'
#
loop_
_entity.id
_entity.type
_entity.pdbx_description
1 polymer ?
#
loop_
_entity_poly.entity_id
_entity_poly.type
_entity_poly.pdbx_seq_one_letter_code
_entity_poly.pdbx_strand_id
1 'polypeptide(L)'
;MKNKIRPLCELPRDGIFCGPDKYLKLQKHVISSEMFPVMEFDSYFILVKKGYGNFTINGEEFSVQPGCVSWIQCSQVITICPDFGSQLHLWVCSYDYQLLNYYAFNRISPTTELEVVNNLPVIGPDGAEVEKILHLFEQFHKLSKKNTYGSTVIRSSFLRQIELLYNRFAKGKKATYKFDSFPLSRKTSLYIAAHSTAPLTISDVVKAVCPTTTEASLNHALLVATGLNFNQYLNRLRLAHAMTYFLYDSLSFDYISSISGFNEEITFFRRFKTMTGMTPQTYLNQMLSDGKDGRIYRGTIMSETLIAAISYLYENMTEPIDSKSVTRDLYTSKNILRIQFKSRLNSSYKEILSLFRVRYAESLLTTTNLPIMDIAIESGFGSDRTMARVFFGINGLSPGEFRKQRSIKATQKKSKNR
;
A
#
# COMPACT_ATOMS: atom_id res chain seq x y z
N MET A 1 -33.97 -0.70 -6.29
CA MET A 1 -33.61 -0.75 -7.72
C MET A 1 -32.75 -1.99 -7.94
N LYS A 2 -33.05 -2.84 -8.92
CA LYS A 2 -32.13 -3.94 -9.28
C LYS A 2 -30.86 -3.27 -9.82
N ASN A 3 -29.72 -3.40 -9.13
CA ASN A 3 -28.43 -2.93 -9.63
C ASN A 3 -28.16 -3.69 -10.95
N LYS A 4 -28.39 -3.02 -12.09
CA LYS A 4 -28.12 -3.59 -13.41
C LYS A 4 -26.61 -3.65 -13.58
N ILE A 5 -26.09 -4.83 -13.91
CA ILE A 5 -24.68 -5.01 -14.27
C ILE A 5 -24.52 -4.51 -15.71
N ARG A 6 -23.60 -3.58 -15.93
CA ARG A 6 -23.22 -3.14 -17.27
C ARG A 6 -22.18 -4.11 -17.86
N PRO A 7 -22.45 -4.74 -19.02
CA PRO A 7 -21.49 -5.61 -19.67
C PRO A 7 -20.25 -4.85 -20.13
N LEU A 8 -19.07 -5.45 -19.94
CA LEU A 8 -17.83 -4.97 -20.55
C LEU A 8 -17.72 -5.44 -21.99
N CYS A 9 -17.35 -4.53 -22.90
CA CYS A 9 -17.33 -4.79 -24.34
C CYS A 9 -16.01 -5.40 -24.85
N GLU A 10 -14.93 -5.34 -24.06
CA GLU A 10 -13.61 -5.87 -24.42
C GLU A 10 -12.84 -6.37 -23.19
N LEU A 11 -11.72 -7.07 -23.45
CA LEU A 11 -10.80 -7.51 -22.39
C LEU A 11 -10.18 -6.30 -21.66
N PRO A 12 -10.05 -6.35 -20.32
CA PRO A 12 -9.46 -5.25 -19.58
C PRO A 12 -7.98 -5.08 -19.90
N ARG A 13 -7.52 -3.83 -19.92
CA ARG A 13 -6.12 -3.45 -20.12
C ARG A 13 -5.46 -3.13 -18.78
N ASP A 14 -4.14 -3.27 -18.71
CA ASP A 14 -3.32 -2.88 -17.56
C ASP A 14 -2.22 -1.90 -17.94
N GLY A 15 -1.52 -1.35 -16.94
CA GLY A 15 -0.45 -0.38 -17.16
C GLY A 15 -0.97 1.03 -17.46
N ILE A 16 -2.21 1.36 -17.10
CA ILE A 16 -2.83 2.69 -17.30
C ILE A 16 -2.60 3.57 -16.08
N PHE A 17 -2.98 3.09 -14.90
CA PHE A 17 -2.87 3.79 -13.61
C PHE A 17 -1.76 3.24 -12.74
N CYS A 18 -1.38 1.99 -12.95
CA CYS A 18 -0.25 1.36 -12.30
C CYS A 18 0.84 1.10 -13.32
N GLY A 19 2.01 0.77 -12.79
CA GLY A 19 3.22 0.61 -13.58
C GLY A 19 4.42 1.12 -12.82
N PRO A 20 5.62 0.79 -13.29
CA PRO A 20 6.81 1.12 -12.54
C PRO A 20 7.03 2.66 -12.59
N ASP A 21 6.75 3.35 -13.70
CA ASP A 21 6.95 4.81 -13.88
C ASP A 21 6.04 5.67 -13.01
N LYS A 22 4.98 5.05 -12.48
CA LYS A 22 3.92 5.64 -11.67
C LYS A 22 4.08 5.37 -10.17
N TYR A 23 5.08 4.58 -9.79
CA TYR A 23 5.30 4.16 -8.41
C TYR A 23 5.44 5.35 -7.45
N LEU A 24 4.54 5.43 -6.47
CA LEU A 24 4.44 6.51 -5.47
C LEU A 24 4.41 7.92 -6.08
N LYS A 25 3.96 8.06 -7.33
CA LYS A 25 3.75 9.38 -7.96
C LYS A 25 2.26 9.65 -8.08
N LEU A 26 1.89 10.88 -7.76
CA LEU A 26 0.53 11.34 -8.02
C LEU A 26 0.41 11.63 -9.51
N GLN A 27 -0.51 10.93 -10.14
CA GLN A 27 -0.86 11.13 -11.53
C GLN A 27 -2.10 12.02 -11.63
N LYS A 28 -2.15 12.86 -12.66
CA LYS A 28 -3.32 13.68 -12.99
C LYS A 28 -3.87 13.21 -14.32
N HIS A 29 -5.12 12.79 -14.33
CA HIS A 29 -5.81 12.32 -15.52
C HIS A 29 -7.01 13.23 -15.80
N VAL A 30 -7.25 13.50 -17.08
CA VAL A 30 -8.46 14.18 -17.54
C VAL A 30 -9.16 13.23 -18.51
N ILE A 31 -10.34 12.77 -18.11
CA ILE A 31 -11.13 11.81 -18.88
C ILE A 31 -12.32 12.56 -19.48
N SER A 32 -12.36 12.62 -20.82
CA SER A 32 -13.39 13.35 -21.59
C SER A 32 -14.38 12.44 -22.32
N SER A 33 -14.11 11.14 -22.35
CA SER A 33 -14.97 10.11 -22.92
C SER A 33 -14.86 8.84 -22.08
N GLU A 34 -15.79 7.92 -22.29
CA GLU A 34 -15.69 6.60 -21.68
C GLU A 34 -14.34 5.93 -21.98
N MET A 35 -13.71 5.42 -20.92
CA MET A 35 -12.50 4.62 -21.03
C MET A 35 -12.83 3.17 -21.41
N PHE A 36 -11.87 2.49 -22.03
CA PHE A 36 -11.88 1.03 -22.05
C PHE A 36 -11.78 0.45 -20.62
N PRO A 37 -12.16 -0.82 -20.40
CA PRO A 37 -12.04 -1.46 -19.09
C PRO A 37 -10.57 -1.57 -18.67
N VAL A 38 -10.26 -1.22 -17.42
CA VAL A 38 -8.90 -1.25 -16.85
C VAL A 38 -8.88 -2.18 -15.65
N MET A 39 -7.89 -3.06 -15.57
CA MET A 39 -7.65 -3.94 -14.42
C MET A 39 -6.16 -3.96 -14.13
N GLU A 40 -5.71 -3.43 -13.01
CA GLU A 40 -4.27 -3.32 -12.71
C GLU A 40 -3.76 -4.50 -11.86
N PHE A 41 -2.46 -4.79 -11.91
CA PHE A 41 -1.83 -5.77 -10.99
C PHE A 41 -1.61 -5.20 -9.59
N ASP A 42 -1.36 -3.90 -9.51
CA ASP A 42 -1.25 -3.17 -8.25
C ASP A 42 -2.59 -2.50 -7.95
N SER A 43 -2.94 -2.40 -6.66
CA SER A 43 -4.10 -1.61 -6.24
C SER A 43 -3.78 -0.12 -6.28
N TYR A 44 -4.79 0.73 -6.33
CA TYR A 44 -4.57 2.18 -6.44
C TYR A 44 -5.76 2.98 -5.92
N PHE A 45 -5.48 4.20 -5.47
CA PHE A 45 -6.51 5.14 -5.11
C PHE A 45 -6.80 6.12 -6.25
N ILE A 46 -8.06 6.48 -6.38
CA ILE A 46 -8.55 7.54 -7.26
C ILE A 46 -9.26 8.59 -6.39
N LEU A 47 -8.92 9.86 -6.59
CA LEU A 47 -9.66 11.00 -6.07
C LEU A 47 -10.26 11.79 -7.24
N VAL A 48 -11.58 11.96 -7.22
CA VAL A 48 -12.27 12.85 -8.16
C VAL A 48 -12.10 14.30 -7.69
N LYS A 49 -11.35 15.09 -8.46
CA LYS A 49 -11.08 16.51 -8.15
C LYS A 49 -12.10 17.45 -8.76
N LYS A 50 -12.58 17.15 -9.97
CA LYS A 50 -13.57 17.95 -10.72
C LYS A 50 -14.39 17.05 -11.64
N GLY A 51 -15.59 17.52 -11.97
CA GLY A 51 -16.50 16.84 -12.90
C GLY A 51 -17.41 15.82 -12.24
N TYR A 52 -18.36 15.34 -13.03
CA TYR A 52 -19.36 14.34 -12.68
C TYR A 52 -19.35 13.22 -13.71
N GLY A 53 -19.70 12.02 -13.26
CA GLY A 53 -19.76 10.82 -14.08
C GLY A 53 -20.02 9.58 -13.24
N ASN A 54 -19.73 8.41 -13.82
CA ASN A 54 -19.88 7.11 -13.18
C ASN A 54 -18.59 6.29 -13.29
N PHE A 55 -18.26 5.58 -12.22
CA PHE A 55 -17.31 4.47 -12.24
C PHE A 55 -18.09 3.15 -12.30
N THR A 56 -17.82 2.33 -13.30
CA THR A 56 -18.33 0.96 -13.36
C THR A 56 -17.26 0.01 -12.85
N ILE A 57 -17.44 -0.55 -11.65
CA ILE A 57 -16.45 -1.43 -10.99
C ILE A 57 -17.01 -2.85 -10.94
N ASN A 58 -16.36 -3.80 -11.61
CA ASN A 58 -16.86 -5.17 -11.85
C ASN A 58 -18.32 -5.16 -12.36
N GLY A 59 -18.63 -4.24 -13.28
CA GLY A 59 -19.95 -4.08 -13.88
C GLY A 59 -21.00 -3.36 -13.01
N GLU A 60 -20.71 -3.02 -11.75
CA GLU A 60 -21.59 -2.23 -10.89
C GLU A 60 -21.30 -0.73 -11.03
N GLU A 61 -22.32 0.09 -11.22
CA GLU A 61 -22.17 1.53 -11.44
C GLU A 61 -22.22 2.32 -10.12
N PHE A 62 -21.27 3.25 -9.99
CA PHE A 62 -21.15 4.17 -8.87
C PHE A 62 -21.05 5.59 -9.41
N SER A 63 -22.02 6.44 -9.08
CA SER A 63 -21.96 7.85 -9.41
C SER A 63 -20.88 8.54 -8.59
N VAL A 64 -20.11 9.39 -9.27
CA VAL A 64 -18.96 10.09 -8.69
C VAL A 64 -19.04 11.57 -8.98
N GLN A 65 -18.57 12.34 -8.00
CA GLN A 65 -18.50 13.79 -8.02
C GLN A 65 -17.26 14.27 -7.27
N PRO A 66 -16.92 15.57 -7.28
CA PRO A 66 -15.73 16.08 -6.60
C PRO A 66 -15.75 15.72 -5.11
N GLY A 67 -14.65 15.15 -4.62
CA GLY A 67 -14.53 14.65 -3.24
C GLY A 67 -14.78 13.15 -3.08
N CYS A 68 -15.32 12.47 -4.09
CA CYS A 68 -15.39 11.01 -4.09
C CYS A 68 -13.99 10.39 -4.17
N VAL A 69 -13.77 9.34 -3.38
CA VAL A 69 -12.51 8.58 -3.34
C VAL A 69 -12.83 7.11 -3.59
N SER A 70 -12.02 6.46 -4.44
CA SER A 70 -12.12 5.03 -4.71
C SER A 70 -10.80 4.34 -4.39
N TRP A 71 -10.88 3.14 -3.82
CA TRP A 71 -9.74 2.24 -3.67
C TRP A 71 -9.95 1.02 -4.54
N ILE A 72 -9.31 1.00 -5.70
CA ILE A 72 -9.46 -0.06 -6.69
C ILE A 72 -8.44 -1.15 -6.38
N GLN A 73 -8.94 -2.35 -6.15
CA GLN A 73 -8.14 -3.54 -5.87
C GLN A 73 -7.64 -4.18 -7.18
N CYS A 74 -6.56 -4.94 -7.12
CA CYS A 74 -6.03 -5.66 -8.29
C CYS A 74 -7.00 -6.73 -8.84
N SER A 75 -8.00 -7.12 -8.04
CA SER A 75 -9.09 -8.00 -8.44
C SER A 75 -10.25 -7.28 -9.12
N GLN A 76 -10.22 -5.96 -9.21
CA GLN A 76 -11.32 -5.17 -9.74
C GLN A 76 -11.00 -4.61 -11.13
N VAL A 77 -11.98 -4.69 -12.01
CA VAL A 77 -12.01 -4.02 -13.30
C VAL A 77 -12.80 -2.73 -13.15
N ILE A 78 -12.26 -1.61 -13.62
CA ILE A 78 -12.94 -0.32 -13.63
C ILE A 78 -13.13 0.18 -15.06
N THR A 79 -14.29 0.76 -15.32
CA THR A 79 -14.53 1.65 -16.48
C THR A 79 -14.93 3.01 -15.94
N ILE A 80 -14.36 4.08 -16.51
CA ILE A 80 -14.65 5.46 -16.10
C ILE A 80 -15.41 6.15 -17.23
N CYS A 81 -16.59 6.66 -16.92
CA CYS A 81 -17.45 7.33 -17.88
C CYS A 81 -17.86 8.72 -17.33
N PRO A 82 -17.34 9.82 -17.89
CA PRO A 82 -17.83 11.16 -17.58
C PRO A 82 -19.28 11.34 -18.02
N ASP A 83 -20.03 12.19 -17.33
CA ASP A 83 -21.37 12.60 -17.80
C ASP A 83 -21.27 13.31 -19.16
N PHE A 84 -22.36 13.30 -19.92
CA PHE A 84 -22.41 13.96 -21.23
C PHE A 84 -22.03 15.45 -21.12
N GLY A 85 -21.04 15.88 -21.90
CA GLY A 85 -20.53 17.26 -21.88
C GLY A 85 -19.65 17.62 -20.68
N SER A 86 -19.37 16.66 -19.78
CA SER A 86 -18.50 16.81 -18.60
C SER A 86 -17.11 16.23 -18.86
N GLN A 87 -16.13 16.60 -18.02
CA GLN A 87 -14.81 15.96 -17.95
C GLN A 87 -14.51 15.60 -16.51
N LEU A 88 -14.02 14.38 -16.28
CA LEU A 88 -13.55 13.96 -14.96
C LEU A 88 -12.07 14.27 -14.82
N HIS A 89 -11.72 15.07 -13.81
CA HIS A 89 -10.33 15.31 -13.44
C HIS A 89 -9.98 14.45 -12.23
N LEU A 90 -9.09 13.49 -12.43
CA LEU A 90 -8.77 12.46 -11.46
C LEU A 90 -7.33 12.60 -10.97
N TRP A 91 -7.14 12.41 -9.68
CA TRP A 91 -5.84 12.20 -9.06
C TRP A 91 -5.69 10.73 -8.71
N VAL A 92 -4.59 10.11 -9.17
CA VAL A 92 -4.40 8.67 -9.04
C VAL A 92 -3.04 8.37 -8.39
N CYS A 93 -3.04 7.46 -7.42
CA CYS A 93 -1.84 6.98 -6.75
C CYS A 93 -1.84 5.45 -6.68
N SER A 94 -0.78 4.82 -7.17
CA SER A 94 -0.54 3.39 -6.94
C SER A 94 -0.39 3.11 -5.43
N TYR A 95 -1.05 2.06 -4.97
CA TYR A 95 -0.98 1.57 -3.60
C TYR A 95 -0.11 0.30 -3.55
N ASP A 96 1.01 0.40 -2.82
CA ASP A 96 1.96 -0.70 -2.66
C ASP A 96 1.73 -1.38 -1.31
N TYR A 97 1.01 -2.52 -1.32
CA TYR A 97 0.75 -3.32 -0.13
C TYR A 97 2.04 -3.75 0.58
N GLN A 98 3.10 -4.10 -0.16
CA GLN A 98 4.32 -4.64 0.43
C GLN A 98 5.06 -3.58 1.23
N LEU A 99 5.26 -2.40 0.63
CA LEU A 99 5.92 -1.29 1.31
C LEU A 99 5.10 -0.78 2.51
N LEU A 100 3.77 -0.92 2.49
CA LEU A 100 2.90 -0.41 3.56
C LEU A 100 2.71 -1.40 4.71
N ASN A 101 2.65 -2.70 4.41
CA ASN A 101 2.67 -3.76 5.42
C ASN A 101 3.93 -3.67 6.29
N TYR A 102 5.06 -3.26 5.70
CA TYR A 102 6.29 -3.00 6.42
C TYR A 102 6.16 -1.94 7.54
N TYR A 103 5.48 -0.82 7.29
CA TYR A 103 5.30 0.22 8.32
C TYR A 103 4.38 -0.23 9.47
N ALA A 104 3.57 -1.26 9.26
CA ALA A 104 2.55 -1.63 10.21
C ALA A 104 3.06 -2.53 11.34
N PHE A 105 4.25 -3.16 11.21
CA PHE A 105 4.73 -4.24 12.11
C PHE A 105 3.62 -5.24 12.48
N ASN A 106 2.61 -5.42 11.61
CA ASN A 106 1.40 -6.15 11.92
C ASN A 106 1.24 -7.26 10.88
N ARG A 107 1.06 -8.49 11.36
CA ARG A 107 0.51 -9.54 10.52
C ARG A 107 -0.94 -9.15 10.23
N ILE A 108 -1.26 -8.86 8.98
CA ILE A 108 -2.66 -8.69 8.58
C ILE A 108 -3.33 -10.04 8.82
N SER A 109 -4.37 -10.07 9.65
CA SER A 109 -5.15 -11.30 9.82
C SER A 109 -5.94 -11.58 8.54
N PRO A 110 -6.18 -12.86 8.17
CA PRO A 110 -7.03 -13.20 7.03
C PRO A 110 -8.41 -12.52 7.05
N THR A 111 -8.95 -12.30 8.25
CA THR A 111 -10.21 -11.56 8.47
C THR A 111 -10.14 -10.11 8.03
N THR A 112 -8.99 -9.45 8.21
CA THR A 112 -8.78 -8.05 7.80
C THR A 112 -8.63 -7.92 6.28
N GLU A 113 -7.99 -8.89 5.61
CA GLU A 113 -7.90 -8.94 4.14
C GLU A 113 -9.29 -9.07 3.50
N LEU A 114 -10.13 -9.95 4.04
CA LEU A 114 -11.52 -10.11 3.61
C LEU A 114 -12.33 -8.81 3.79
N GLU A 115 -12.13 -8.06 4.87
CA GLU A 115 -12.80 -6.77 5.05
C GLU A 115 -12.33 -5.71 4.04
N VAL A 116 -11.04 -5.68 3.72
CA VAL A 116 -10.48 -4.78 2.69
C VAL A 116 -11.05 -5.09 1.32
N VAL A 117 -11.10 -6.37 0.95
CA VAL A 117 -11.60 -6.82 -0.36
C VAL A 117 -13.11 -6.59 -0.50
N ASN A 118 -13.87 -6.67 0.62
CA ASN A 118 -15.32 -6.50 0.63
C ASN A 118 -15.82 -5.06 0.82
N ASN A 119 -14.93 -4.09 1.02
CA ASN A 119 -15.31 -2.71 1.32
C ASN A 119 -16.06 -2.02 0.16
N LEU A 120 -16.73 -0.91 0.50
CA LEU A 120 -17.34 -0.01 -0.47
C LEU A 120 -16.28 0.47 -1.48
N PRO A 121 -16.46 0.28 -2.80
CA PRO A 121 -15.45 0.66 -3.80
C PRO A 121 -15.32 2.17 -4.02
N VAL A 122 -16.34 2.94 -3.62
CA VAL A 122 -16.37 4.40 -3.71
C VAL A 122 -16.93 4.95 -2.38
N ILE A 123 -16.28 5.97 -1.83
CA ILE A 123 -16.71 6.69 -0.63
C ILE A 123 -16.78 8.21 -0.91
N GLY A 124 -17.39 8.95 0.02
CA GLY A 124 -17.56 10.40 -0.08
C GLY A 124 -18.76 10.82 -0.94
N PRO A 125 -18.88 12.12 -1.27
CA PRO A 125 -17.88 13.17 -1.00
C PRO A 125 -17.85 13.65 0.46
N ASP A 126 -18.92 13.41 1.21
CA ASP A 126 -19.06 13.90 2.58
C ASP A 126 -18.48 12.93 3.61
N GLY A 127 -17.96 13.48 4.71
CA GLY A 127 -17.51 12.72 5.88
C GLY A 127 -16.18 13.23 6.43
N ALA A 128 -16.04 13.23 7.76
CA ALA A 128 -14.84 13.72 8.44
C ALA A 128 -13.57 12.94 8.07
N GLU A 129 -13.68 11.63 7.79
CA GLU A 129 -12.60 10.82 7.23
C GLU A 129 -12.23 11.25 5.81
N VAL A 130 -13.22 11.55 4.97
CA VAL A 130 -13.02 11.94 3.56
C VAL A 130 -12.29 13.28 3.49
N GLU A 131 -12.68 14.28 4.29
CA GLU A 131 -11.98 15.57 4.36
C GLU A 131 -10.49 15.42 4.69
N LYS A 132 -10.15 14.52 5.63
CA LYS A 132 -8.75 14.21 5.97
C LYS A 132 -8.03 13.52 4.82
N ILE A 133 -8.69 12.60 4.12
CA ILE A 133 -8.15 11.96 2.92
C ILE A 133 -7.82 13.00 1.85
N LEU A 134 -8.72 13.97 1.59
CA LEU A 134 -8.48 15.04 0.63
C LEU A 134 -7.24 15.86 0.99
N HIS A 135 -7.05 16.18 2.27
CA HIS A 135 -5.86 16.88 2.75
C HIS A 135 -4.57 16.07 2.53
N LEU A 136 -4.61 14.76 2.80
CA LEU A 136 -3.48 13.85 2.58
C LEU A 136 -3.10 13.76 1.09
N PHE A 137 -4.07 13.72 0.18
CA PHE A 137 -3.80 13.80 -1.26
C PHE A 137 -3.08 15.09 -1.67
N GLU A 138 -3.46 16.24 -1.11
CA GLU A 138 -2.79 17.52 -1.36
C GLU A 138 -1.35 17.53 -0.82
N GLN A 139 -1.13 16.97 0.38
CA GLN A 139 0.22 16.83 0.95
C GLN A 139 1.08 15.88 0.10
N PHE A 140 0.52 14.75 -0.34
CA PHE A 140 1.17 13.82 -1.25
C PHE A 140 1.52 14.50 -2.58
N HIS A 141 0.61 15.31 -3.14
CA HIS A 141 0.86 16.07 -4.37
C HIS A 141 2.06 17.01 -4.24
N LYS A 142 2.10 17.80 -3.15
CA LYS A 142 3.19 18.74 -2.89
C LYS A 142 4.52 18.02 -2.77
N LEU A 143 4.53 16.86 -2.12
CA LEU A 143 5.75 16.08 -1.90
C LEU A 143 6.22 15.33 -3.16
N SER A 144 5.32 15.00 -4.09
CA SER A 144 5.64 14.34 -5.36
C SER A 144 6.62 15.15 -6.24
N LYS A 145 6.82 16.44 -5.95
CA LYS A 145 7.83 17.30 -6.60
C LYS A 145 9.28 17.00 -6.17
N LYS A 146 9.50 16.15 -5.14
CA LYS A 146 10.83 15.76 -4.63
C LYS A 146 10.96 14.24 -4.65
N ASN A 147 11.99 13.70 -5.30
CA ASN A 147 12.20 12.24 -5.37
C ASN A 147 13.46 11.82 -4.59
N THR A 148 13.31 11.67 -3.28
CA THR A 148 14.36 11.26 -2.33
C THR A 148 13.84 10.09 -1.50
N TYR A 149 14.72 9.32 -0.87
CA TYR A 149 14.33 8.24 0.05
C TYR A 149 13.35 8.71 1.14
N GLY A 150 13.63 9.86 1.78
CA GLY A 150 12.74 10.42 2.80
C GLY A 150 11.36 10.82 2.25
N SER A 151 11.29 11.38 1.04
CA SER A 151 10.00 11.70 0.42
C SER A 151 9.22 10.47 -0.03
N THR A 152 9.89 9.38 -0.39
CA THR A 152 9.26 8.07 -0.63
C THR A 152 8.61 7.54 0.64
N VAL A 153 9.33 7.54 1.77
CA VAL A 153 8.80 7.08 3.07
C VAL A 153 7.57 7.88 3.51
N ILE A 154 7.64 9.22 3.40
CA ILE A 154 6.52 10.08 3.79
C ILE A 154 5.31 9.90 2.85
N ARG A 155 5.54 9.74 1.53
CA ARG A 155 4.46 9.46 0.57
C ARG A 155 3.75 8.15 0.92
N SER A 156 4.51 7.11 1.25
CA SER A 156 3.93 5.84 1.69
C SER A 156 3.14 6.00 2.98
N SER A 157 3.64 6.74 3.98
CA SER A 157 2.90 6.96 5.23
C SER A 157 1.58 7.72 5.02
N PHE A 158 1.50 8.61 4.01
CA PHE A 158 0.23 9.22 3.61
C PHE A 158 -0.74 8.21 3.00
N LEU A 159 -0.28 7.32 2.11
CA LEU A 159 -1.12 6.27 1.55
C LEU A 159 -1.66 5.32 2.63
N ARG A 160 -0.85 4.99 3.65
CA ARG A 160 -1.32 4.21 4.81
C ARG A 160 -2.43 4.94 5.58
N GLN A 161 -2.25 6.23 5.82
CA GLN A 161 -3.26 7.03 6.51
C GLN A 161 -4.56 7.13 5.71
N ILE A 162 -4.46 7.30 4.38
CA ILE A 162 -5.61 7.30 3.47
C ILE A 162 -6.37 5.98 3.57
N GLU A 163 -5.67 4.86 3.48
CA GLU A 163 -6.25 3.52 3.60
C GLU A 163 -6.97 3.29 4.95
N LEU A 164 -6.34 3.66 6.07
CA LEU A 164 -6.96 3.53 7.40
C LEU A 164 -8.22 4.38 7.55
N LEU A 165 -8.21 5.61 7.03
CA LEU A 165 -9.38 6.50 7.02
C LEU A 165 -10.48 5.97 6.10
N TYR A 166 -10.11 5.45 4.93
CA TYR A 166 -11.01 4.84 3.95
C TYR A 166 -11.74 3.65 4.58
N ASN A 167 -10.98 2.72 5.18
CA ASN A 167 -11.53 1.53 5.83
C ASN A 167 -12.42 1.91 7.03
N ARG A 168 -12.07 2.93 7.79
CA ARG A 168 -12.92 3.44 8.89
C ARG A 168 -14.25 3.97 8.37
N PHE A 169 -14.23 4.78 7.30
CA PHE A 169 -15.45 5.28 6.67
C PHE A 169 -16.32 4.12 6.16
N ALA A 170 -15.72 3.19 5.41
CA ALA A 170 -16.42 2.04 4.85
C ALA A 170 -17.03 1.15 5.95
N LYS A 171 -16.32 0.93 7.06
CA LYS A 171 -16.84 0.21 8.23
C LYS A 171 -18.07 0.90 8.84
N GLY A 172 -18.07 2.23 8.91
CA GLY A 172 -19.23 3.01 9.34
C GLY A 172 -20.47 2.87 8.44
N LYS A 173 -20.28 2.43 7.19
CA LYS A 173 -21.36 2.19 6.20
C LYS A 173 -21.69 0.70 6.00
N LYS A 174 -21.04 -0.21 6.73
CA LYS A 174 -21.20 -1.68 6.59
C LYS A 174 -22.64 -2.16 6.75
N ALA A 175 -23.44 -1.50 7.60
CA ALA A 175 -24.85 -1.85 7.79
C ALA A 175 -25.71 -1.63 6.52
N THR A 176 -25.33 -0.67 5.68
CA THR A 176 -26.03 -0.30 4.44
C THR A 176 -25.57 -1.14 3.24
N TYR A 177 -24.41 -1.80 3.34
CA TYR A 177 -23.77 -2.50 2.22
C TYR A 177 -23.42 -3.95 2.61
N LYS A 178 -24.39 -4.86 2.43
CA LYS A 178 -24.29 -6.27 2.88
C LYS A 178 -23.90 -7.21 1.75
N PHE A 179 -23.02 -8.16 2.04
CA PHE A 179 -22.55 -9.17 1.08
C PHE A 179 -23.70 -9.90 0.37
N ASP A 180 -24.75 -10.30 1.11
CA ASP A 180 -25.89 -11.04 0.53
C ASP A 180 -26.64 -10.26 -0.54
N SER A 181 -26.59 -8.92 -0.49
CA SER A 181 -27.22 -8.04 -1.48
C SER A 181 -26.39 -7.83 -2.74
N PHE A 182 -25.13 -8.31 -2.76
CA PHE A 182 -24.25 -8.11 -3.89
C PHE A 182 -24.71 -8.91 -5.12
N PRO A 183 -24.51 -8.37 -6.34
CA PRO A 183 -24.73 -9.13 -7.56
C PRO A 183 -23.89 -10.41 -7.59
N LEU A 184 -24.36 -11.43 -8.32
CA LEU A 184 -23.68 -12.73 -8.42
C LEU A 184 -22.22 -12.56 -8.84
N SER A 185 -21.95 -11.75 -9.87
CA SER A 185 -20.59 -11.47 -10.35
C SER A 185 -19.67 -10.95 -9.26
N ARG A 186 -20.15 -10.00 -8.43
CA ARG A 186 -19.37 -9.43 -7.33
C ARG A 186 -19.06 -10.47 -6.26
N LYS A 187 -20.05 -11.26 -5.83
CA LYS A 187 -19.81 -12.35 -4.87
C LYS A 187 -18.80 -13.36 -5.40
N THR A 188 -18.93 -13.72 -6.68
CA THR A 188 -17.99 -14.61 -7.40
C THR A 188 -16.58 -14.04 -7.41
N SER A 189 -16.38 -12.79 -7.85
CA SER A 189 -15.07 -12.13 -7.89
C SER A 189 -14.41 -12.07 -6.52
N LEU A 190 -15.17 -11.68 -5.48
CA LEU A 190 -14.67 -11.59 -4.11
C LEU A 190 -14.25 -12.96 -3.56
N TYR A 191 -15.07 -13.99 -3.79
CA TYR A 191 -14.75 -15.34 -3.35
C TYR A 191 -13.50 -15.89 -4.04
N ILE A 192 -13.37 -15.71 -5.36
CA ILE A 192 -12.18 -16.13 -6.09
C ILE A 192 -10.93 -15.39 -5.58
N ALA A 193 -11.04 -14.09 -5.31
CA ALA A 193 -9.92 -13.31 -4.77
C ALA A 193 -9.48 -13.75 -3.37
N ALA A 194 -10.42 -14.10 -2.49
CA ALA A 194 -10.11 -14.58 -1.15
C ALA A 194 -9.52 -16.00 -1.12
N HIS A 195 -9.71 -16.80 -2.17
CA HIS A 195 -9.32 -18.22 -2.22
C HIS A 195 -8.38 -18.54 -3.40
N SER A 196 -7.77 -17.53 -4.04
CA SER A 196 -7.05 -17.73 -5.30
C SER A 196 -5.81 -18.62 -5.17
N THR A 197 -5.19 -18.67 -3.99
CA THR A 197 -3.99 -19.47 -3.71
C THR A 197 -4.30 -20.95 -3.44
N ALA A 198 -5.55 -21.29 -3.14
CA ALA A 198 -5.98 -22.67 -2.95
C ALA A 198 -6.26 -23.36 -4.30
N PRO A 199 -6.25 -24.71 -4.35
CA PRO A 199 -6.89 -25.45 -5.44
C PRO A 199 -8.38 -25.06 -5.50
N LEU A 200 -8.76 -24.38 -6.58
CA LEU A 200 -10.10 -23.79 -6.70
C LEU A 200 -10.67 -24.11 -8.08
N THR A 201 -11.84 -24.75 -8.11
CA THR A 201 -12.62 -25.00 -9.33
C THR A 201 -13.83 -24.08 -9.38
N ILE A 202 -14.42 -23.92 -10.56
CA ILE A 202 -15.68 -23.15 -10.69
C ILE A 202 -16.83 -23.81 -9.91
N SER A 203 -16.81 -25.14 -9.79
CA SER A 203 -17.78 -25.90 -9.00
C SER A 203 -17.72 -25.51 -7.53
N ASP A 204 -16.52 -25.34 -6.97
CA ASP A 204 -16.33 -24.91 -5.58
C ASP A 204 -16.88 -23.50 -5.36
N VAL A 205 -16.68 -22.60 -6.33
CA VAL A 205 -17.22 -21.22 -6.26
C VAL A 205 -18.74 -21.23 -6.34
N VAL A 206 -19.36 -22.04 -7.21
CA VAL A 206 -20.81 -22.19 -7.29
C VAL A 206 -21.37 -22.66 -5.95
N LYS A 207 -20.80 -23.73 -5.38
CA LYS A 207 -21.21 -24.28 -4.07
C LYS A 207 -21.09 -23.26 -2.94
N ALA A 208 -20.06 -22.41 -2.95
CA ALA A 208 -19.85 -21.45 -1.88
C ALA A 208 -20.69 -20.17 -2.02
N VAL A 209 -20.91 -19.70 -3.25
CA VAL A 209 -21.50 -18.38 -3.51
C VAL A 209 -22.99 -18.44 -3.80
N CYS A 210 -23.43 -19.42 -4.60
CA CYS A 210 -24.82 -19.53 -5.04
C CYS A 210 -25.11 -20.97 -5.52
N PRO A 211 -25.39 -21.94 -4.62
CA PRO A 211 -25.58 -23.34 -4.98
C PRO A 211 -26.71 -23.60 -5.99
N THR A 212 -27.62 -22.63 -6.15
CA THR A 212 -28.78 -22.72 -7.04
C THR A 212 -28.48 -22.32 -8.48
N THR A 213 -27.25 -21.90 -8.81
CA THR A 213 -26.84 -21.51 -10.17
C THR A 213 -26.00 -22.60 -10.85
N THR A 214 -25.90 -22.56 -12.17
CA THR A 214 -24.98 -23.42 -12.94
C THR A 214 -23.60 -22.79 -13.07
N GLU A 215 -22.58 -23.63 -13.28
CA GLU A 215 -21.20 -23.20 -13.57
C GLU A 215 -21.15 -22.27 -14.79
N ALA A 216 -21.89 -22.60 -15.85
CA ALA A 216 -21.98 -21.78 -17.06
C ALA A 216 -22.57 -20.38 -16.78
N SER A 217 -23.62 -20.30 -15.97
CA SER A 217 -24.27 -19.03 -15.61
C SER A 217 -23.36 -18.15 -14.76
N LEU A 218 -22.66 -18.75 -13.79
CA LEU A 218 -21.68 -18.03 -12.96
C LEU A 218 -20.48 -17.57 -13.78
N ASN A 219 -19.97 -18.41 -14.67
CA ASN A 219 -18.87 -18.04 -15.57
C ASN A 219 -19.27 -16.89 -16.51
N HIS A 220 -20.48 -16.95 -17.06
CA HIS A 220 -21.03 -15.89 -17.89
C HIS A 220 -21.22 -14.59 -17.11
N ALA A 221 -21.75 -14.65 -15.88
CA ALA A 221 -21.89 -13.49 -15.02
C ALA A 221 -20.54 -12.84 -14.69
N LEU A 222 -19.50 -13.64 -14.42
CA LEU A 222 -18.14 -13.15 -14.22
C LEU A 222 -17.56 -12.51 -15.49
N LEU A 223 -17.76 -13.15 -16.64
CA LEU A 223 -17.31 -12.65 -17.95
C LEU A 223 -17.97 -11.31 -18.29
N VAL A 224 -19.27 -11.17 -18.09
CA VAL A 224 -20.00 -9.91 -18.34
C VAL A 224 -19.48 -8.78 -17.44
N ALA A 225 -19.17 -9.08 -16.19
CA ALA A 225 -18.77 -8.09 -15.19
C ALA A 225 -17.28 -7.70 -15.25
N THR A 226 -16.41 -8.61 -15.68
CA THR A 226 -14.93 -8.44 -15.61
C THR A 226 -14.24 -8.56 -16.97
N GLY A 227 -14.95 -8.96 -18.01
CA GLY A 227 -14.35 -9.29 -19.31
C GLY A 227 -13.56 -10.60 -19.30
N LEU A 228 -13.48 -11.30 -18.15
CA LEU A 228 -12.67 -12.51 -17.98
C LEU A 228 -13.54 -13.69 -17.53
N ASN A 229 -13.29 -14.86 -18.10
CA ASN A 229 -13.87 -16.11 -17.58
C ASN A 229 -13.16 -16.56 -16.29
N PHE A 230 -13.72 -17.54 -15.60
CA PHE A 230 -13.20 -18.07 -14.33
C PHE A 230 -11.70 -18.38 -14.37
N ASN A 231 -11.26 -19.12 -15.38
CA ASN A 231 -9.85 -19.52 -15.50
C ASN A 231 -8.94 -18.32 -15.74
N GLN A 232 -9.32 -17.41 -16.62
CA GLN A 232 -8.55 -16.19 -16.89
C GLN A 232 -8.44 -15.32 -15.64
N TYR A 233 -9.56 -15.10 -14.96
CA TYR A 233 -9.63 -14.28 -13.76
C TYR A 233 -8.81 -14.88 -12.60
N LEU A 234 -9.01 -16.16 -12.27
CA LEU A 234 -8.24 -16.86 -11.23
C LEU A 234 -6.73 -16.79 -11.50
N ASN A 235 -6.30 -17.07 -12.73
CA ASN A 235 -4.88 -17.01 -13.08
C ASN A 235 -4.29 -15.62 -12.97
N ARG A 236 -5.05 -14.60 -13.35
CA ARG A 236 -4.63 -13.21 -13.19
C ARG A 236 -4.41 -12.87 -11.71
N LEU A 237 -5.29 -13.30 -10.81
CA LEU A 237 -5.13 -13.07 -9.37
C LEU A 237 -3.93 -13.82 -8.80
N ARG A 238 -3.72 -15.08 -9.20
CA ARG A 238 -2.53 -15.85 -8.81
C ARG A 238 -1.23 -15.17 -9.27
N LEU A 239 -1.21 -14.62 -10.48
CA LEU A 239 -0.05 -13.89 -11.00
C LEU A 239 0.14 -12.56 -10.28
N ALA A 240 -0.93 -11.82 -9.98
CA ALA A 240 -0.87 -10.61 -9.18
C ALA A 240 -0.27 -10.90 -7.80
N HIS A 241 -0.70 -11.99 -7.15
CA HIS A 241 -0.17 -12.43 -5.86
C HIS A 241 1.31 -12.83 -5.97
N ALA A 242 1.69 -13.59 -7.01
CA ALA A 242 3.09 -13.94 -7.27
C ALA A 242 3.99 -12.71 -7.43
N MET A 243 3.54 -11.70 -8.18
CA MET A 243 4.26 -10.43 -8.34
C MET A 243 4.47 -9.72 -7.00
N THR A 244 3.62 -9.98 -6.00
CA THR A 244 3.84 -9.42 -4.66
C THR A 244 5.02 -10.02 -3.91
N TYR A 245 5.43 -11.24 -4.29
CA TYR A 245 6.56 -11.91 -3.65
C TYR A 245 7.90 -11.66 -4.36
N PHE A 246 7.86 -11.09 -5.56
CA PHE A 246 9.07 -10.87 -6.36
C PHE A 246 10.04 -9.91 -5.68
N LEU A 247 9.57 -8.98 -4.84
CA LEU A 247 10.45 -8.02 -4.18
C LEU A 247 11.17 -8.59 -2.95
N TYR A 248 10.90 -9.84 -2.55
CA TYR A 248 11.66 -10.54 -1.50
C TYR A 248 12.85 -11.26 -2.13
N ASP A 249 14.06 -10.87 -1.73
CA ASP A 249 15.33 -11.35 -2.30
C ASP A 249 15.65 -12.81 -1.97
N SER A 250 14.98 -13.40 -0.98
CA SER A 250 15.21 -14.77 -0.49
C SER A 250 14.29 -15.84 -1.10
N LEU A 251 13.26 -15.46 -1.87
CA LEU A 251 12.26 -16.41 -2.38
C LEU A 251 12.59 -16.90 -3.80
N SER A 252 12.65 -18.22 -3.99
CA SER A 252 12.79 -18.82 -5.31
C SER A 252 11.50 -18.71 -6.13
N PHE A 253 11.59 -18.67 -7.47
CA PHE A 253 10.39 -18.67 -8.32
C PHE A 253 9.54 -19.94 -8.16
N ASP A 254 10.16 -21.08 -7.86
CA ASP A 254 9.47 -22.32 -7.52
C ASP A 254 8.60 -22.14 -6.26
N TYR A 255 9.18 -21.61 -5.19
CA TYR A 255 8.43 -21.33 -3.97
C TYR A 255 7.32 -20.29 -4.20
N ILE A 256 7.62 -19.20 -4.92
CA ILE A 256 6.64 -18.16 -5.26
C ILE A 256 5.48 -18.74 -6.08
N SER A 257 5.78 -19.59 -7.06
CA SER A 257 4.78 -20.29 -7.87
C SER A 257 3.84 -21.12 -6.98
N SER A 258 4.42 -21.92 -6.09
CA SER A 258 3.68 -22.77 -5.15
C SER A 258 2.75 -21.98 -4.22
N ILE A 259 3.28 -20.98 -3.49
CA ILE A 259 2.47 -20.18 -2.55
C ILE A 259 1.43 -19.31 -3.27
N SER A 260 1.61 -19.06 -4.56
CA SER A 260 0.65 -18.33 -5.40
C SER A 260 -0.45 -19.20 -5.99
N GLY A 261 -0.48 -20.49 -5.66
CA GLY A 261 -1.52 -21.43 -6.11
C GLY A 261 -1.28 -22.01 -7.50
N PHE A 262 -0.07 -21.94 -8.04
CA PHE A 262 0.28 -22.69 -9.25
C PHE A 262 0.78 -24.08 -8.89
N ASN A 263 0.16 -25.10 -9.49
CA ASN A 263 0.55 -26.50 -9.27
C ASN A 263 1.88 -26.87 -9.94
N GLU A 264 2.23 -26.16 -11.02
CA GLU A 264 3.44 -26.43 -11.81
C GLU A 264 4.12 -25.13 -12.20
N GLU A 265 5.43 -25.08 -11.96
CA GLU A 265 6.29 -23.94 -12.29
C GLU A 265 6.23 -23.60 -13.80
N ILE A 266 6.28 -24.61 -14.67
CA ILE A 266 6.21 -24.41 -16.13
C ILE A 266 4.92 -23.67 -16.53
N THR A 267 3.79 -24.01 -15.91
CA THR A 267 2.52 -23.34 -16.16
C THR A 267 2.54 -21.90 -15.66
N PHE A 268 3.15 -21.63 -14.50
CA PHE A 268 3.38 -20.29 -13.99
C PHE A 268 4.21 -19.44 -14.97
N PHE A 269 5.39 -19.89 -15.39
CA PHE A 269 6.26 -19.14 -16.31
C PHE A 269 5.59 -18.86 -17.64
N ARG A 270 4.92 -19.85 -18.23
CA ARG A 270 4.18 -19.68 -19.49
C ARG A 270 3.08 -18.63 -19.36
N ARG A 271 2.25 -18.73 -18.32
CA ARG A 271 1.14 -17.79 -18.08
C ARG A 271 1.65 -16.39 -17.76
N PHE A 272 2.70 -16.27 -16.96
CA PHE A 272 3.35 -15.00 -16.68
C PHE A 272 3.82 -14.32 -17.97
N LYS A 273 4.50 -15.06 -18.86
CA LYS A 273 4.97 -14.53 -20.14
C LYS A 273 3.81 -14.18 -21.08
N THR A 274 2.79 -15.01 -21.18
CA THR A 274 1.59 -14.72 -21.98
C THR A 274 0.90 -13.44 -21.53
N MET A 275 0.84 -13.18 -20.22
CA MET A 275 0.10 -12.05 -19.67
C MET A 275 0.92 -10.76 -19.59
N THR A 276 2.21 -10.84 -19.28
CA THR A 276 3.08 -9.66 -19.07
C THR A 276 3.99 -9.34 -20.25
N GLY A 277 4.09 -10.26 -21.22
CA GLY A 277 5.03 -10.17 -22.35
C GLY A 277 6.48 -10.51 -22.01
N MET A 278 6.82 -10.79 -20.75
CA MET A 278 8.20 -11.03 -20.30
C MET A 278 8.32 -12.19 -19.30
N THR A 279 9.55 -12.62 -19.00
CA THR A 279 9.79 -13.65 -17.98
C THR A 279 9.72 -13.04 -16.57
N PRO A 280 9.42 -13.85 -15.53
CA PRO A 280 9.50 -13.42 -14.12
C PRO A 280 10.81 -12.71 -13.76
N GLN A 281 11.95 -13.27 -14.18
CA GLN A 281 13.27 -12.66 -13.92
C GLN A 281 13.43 -11.30 -14.58
N THR A 282 12.99 -11.15 -15.84
CA THR A 282 13.06 -9.85 -16.54
C THR A 282 12.16 -8.82 -15.86
N TYR A 283 10.94 -9.23 -15.48
CA TYR A 283 10.03 -8.37 -14.73
C TYR A 283 10.65 -7.93 -13.40
N LEU A 284 11.22 -8.87 -12.63
CA LEU A 284 11.91 -8.59 -11.37
C LEU A 284 13.03 -7.57 -11.56
N ASN A 285 13.88 -7.74 -12.58
CA ASN A 285 14.97 -6.83 -12.87
C ASN A 285 14.48 -5.42 -13.26
N GLN A 286 13.34 -5.32 -13.94
CA GLN A 286 12.71 -4.04 -14.26
C GLN A 286 12.13 -3.36 -13.01
N MET A 287 11.52 -4.14 -12.11
CA MET A 287 11.02 -3.63 -10.84
C MET A 287 12.16 -3.19 -9.93
N LEU A 288 13.20 -4.01 -9.73
CA LEU A 288 14.29 -3.69 -8.80
C LEU A 288 15.32 -2.69 -9.34
N SER A 289 15.04 -2.00 -10.46
CA SER A 289 15.97 -1.01 -11.00
C SER A 289 16.28 0.09 -9.98
N ASP A 290 17.54 0.49 -9.92
CA ASP A 290 18.06 1.55 -9.04
C ASP A 290 17.73 2.97 -9.54
N GLY A 291 16.87 3.08 -10.56
CA GLY A 291 16.46 4.34 -11.13
C GLY A 291 17.47 4.98 -12.10
N LYS A 292 18.62 4.34 -12.35
CA LYS A 292 19.58 4.81 -13.36
C LYS A 292 19.01 4.66 -14.78
N ASP A 293 19.52 5.46 -15.71
CA ASP A 293 19.12 5.45 -17.12
C ASP A 293 17.62 5.71 -17.37
N GLY A 294 16.98 6.50 -16.49
CA GLY A 294 15.56 6.82 -16.60
C GLY A 294 14.63 5.65 -16.28
N ARG A 295 15.16 4.52 -15.79
CA ARG A 295 14.39 3.37 -15.34
C ARG A 295 13.77 3.65 -13.98
N ILE A 296 12.87 2.76 -13.57
CA ILE A 296 12.02 2.99 -12.43
C ILE A 296 12.73 2.61 -11.15
N TYR A 297 12.75 3.53 -10.20
CA TYR A 297 13.14 3.22 -8.84
C TYR A 297 12.01 2.47 -8.11
N ARG A 298 12.09 1.14 -8.07
CA ARG A 298 11.36 0.26 -7.16
C ARG A 298 12.36 -0.52 -6.30
N GLY A 299 13.47 0.14 -5.94
CA GLY A 299 14.42 -0.34 -4.95
C GLY A 299 13.76 -0.38 -3.58
N THR A 300 13.01 -1.43 -3.29
CA THR A 300 12.29 -1.60 -2.03
C THR A 300 13.21 -1.45 -0.82
N ILE A 301 12.68 -0.87 0.25
CA ILE A 301 13.22 -0.96 1.62
C ILE A 301 13.23 -2.42 2.13
N MET A 302 12.69 -3.37 1.33
CA MET A 302 12.44 -4.78 1.64
C MET A 302 13.68 -5.67 1.46
N SER A 303 14.82 -5.29 2.03
CA SER A 303 15.84 -6.31 2.31
C SER A 303 15.49 -6.90 3.66
N GLU A 304 15.22 -8.21 3.74
CA GLU A 304 14.99 -8.89 5.01
C GLU A 304 16.13 -8.59 6.01
N THR A 305 17.37 -8.54 5.51
CA THR A 305 18.53 -8.12 6.29
C THR A 305 18.43 -6.68 6.81
N LEU A 306 17.98 -5.73 5.98
CA LEU A 306 17.78 -4.35 6.41
C LEU A 306 16.65 -4.23 7.42
N ILE A 307 15.55 -4.96 7.22
CA ILE A 307 14.41 -5.00 8.12
C ILE A 307 14.83 -5.55 9.48
N ALA A 308 15.43 -6.74 9.49
CA ALA A 308 15.91 -7.39 10.70
C ALA A 308 16.93 -6.49 11.43
N ALA A 309 17.78 -5.78 10.67
CA ALA A 309 18.69 -4.81 11.24
C ALA A 309 17.99 -3.61 11.87
N ILE A 310 17.00 -3.00 11.20
CA ILE A 310 16.26 -1.87 11.76
C ILE A 310 15.47 -2.29 13.01
N SER A 311 14.81 -3.46 12.98
CA SER A 311 14.10 -4.00 14.14
C SER A 311 15.05 -4.26 15.30
N TYR A 312 16.19 -4.92 15.05
CA TYR A 312 17.22 -5.13 16.07
C TYR A 312 17.71 -3.82 16.67
N LEU A 313 17.97 -2.80 15.84
CA LEU A 313 18.40 -1.48 16.31
C LEU A 313 17.35 -0.81 17.18
N TYR A 314 16.07 -0.98 16.86
CA TYR A 314 14.97 -0.38 17.62
C TYR A 314 14.74 -1.10 18.95
N GLU A 315 14.69 -2.43 18.93
CA GLU A 315 14.47 -3.28 20.12
C GLU A 315 15.62 -3.15 21.13
N ASN A 316 16.85 -2.95 20.65
CA ASN A 316 18.04 -2.85 21.49
C ASN A 316 18.54 -1.39 21.61
N MET A 317 17.73 -0.39 21.26
CA MET A 317 18.22 0.99 21.11
C MET A 317 18.80 1.59 22.40
N THR A 318 18.36 1.12 23.57
CA THR A 318 18.85 1.56 24.88
C THR A 318 20.20 0.94 25.25
N GLU A 319 20.56 -0.18 24.63
CA GLU A 319 21.78 -0.93 24.91
C GLU A 319 22.97 -0.46 24.06
N PRO A 320 24.23 -0.75 24.47
CA PRO A 320 25.40 -0.54 23.63
C PRO A 320 25.38 -1.45 22.38
N ILE A 321 25.06 -0.87 21.22
CA ILE A 321 25.07 -1.59 19.93
C ILE A 321 26.35 -1.31 19.15
N ASP A 322 27.00 -2.36 18.66
CA ASP A 322 28.09 -2.24 17.69
C ASP A 322 27.82 -3.07 16.42
N SER A 323 28.61 -2.82 15.37
CA SER A 323 28.44 -3.57 14.11
C SER A 323 28.67 -5.07 14.24
N LYS A 324 29.46 -5.53 15.23
CA LYS A 324 29.75 -6.96 15.41
C LYS A 324 28.54 -7.67 16.02
N SER A 325 27.90 -7.06 17.03
CA SER A 325 26.70 -7.61 17.67
C SER A 325 25.56 -7.75 16.65
N VAL A 326 25.28 -6.68 15.90
CA VAL A 326 24.24 -6.68 14.85
C VAL A 326 24.52 -7.77 13.80
N THR A 327 25.75 -7.91 13.32
CA THR A 327 26.06 -8.90 12.28
C THR A 327 25.99 -10.34 12.77
N ARG A 328 26.38 -10.59 14.02
CA ARG A 328 26.34 -11.92 14.63
C ARG A 328 24.91 -12.37 14.85
N ASP A 329 24.10 -11.51 15.47
CA ASP A 329 22.75 -11.86 15.91
C ASP A 329 21.79 -11.96 14.71
N LEU A 330 22.10 -11.29 13.59
CA LEU A 330 21.33 -11.33 12.35
C LEU A 330 21.92 -12.25 11.27
N TYR A 331 22.96 -13.03 11.60
CA TYR A 331 23.63 -13.93 10.64
C TYR A 331 24.00 -13.26 9.30
N THR A 332 24.50 -12.02 9.36
CA THR A 332 24.87 -11.21 8.18
C THR A 332 26.31 -10.69 8.25
N SER A 333 26.79 -9.96 7.24
CA SER A 333 28.13 -9.37 7.23
C SER A 333 28.09 -7.85 7.35
N LYS A 334 29.18 -7.25 7.88
CA LYS A 334 29.31 -5.78 7.98
C LYS A 334 29.20 -5.09 6.62
N ASN A 335 29.71 -5.75 5.57
CA ASN A 335 29.67 -5.20 4.22
C ASN A 335 28.23 -5.20 3.69
N ILE A 336 27.49 -6.30 3.84
CA ILE A 336 26.08 -6.39 3.47
C ILE A 336 25.28 -5.33 4.25
N LEU A 337 25.42 -5.26 5.56
CA LEU A 337 24.74 -4.27 6.40
C LEU A 337 25.03 -2.83 5.93
N ARG A 338 26.31 -2.49 5.69
CA ARG A 338 26.70 -1.16 5.19
C ARG A 338 26.09 -0.86 3.83
N ILE A 339 26.12 -1.80 2.90
CA ILE A 339 25.55 -1.65 1.55
C ILE A 339 24.04 -1.45 1.66
N GLN A 340 23.35 -2.23 2.47
CA GLN A 340 21.90 -2.14 2.65
C GLN A 340 21.49 -0.77 3.21
N PHE A 341 22.08 -0.33 4.32
CA PHE A 341 21.78 0.98 4.90
C PHE A 341 22.13 2.14 3.95
N LYS A 342 23.30 2.08 3.29
CA LYS A 342 23.73 3.15 2.39
C LYS A 342 22.91 3.21 1.10
N SER A 343 22.60 2.07 0.48
CA SER A 343 21.87 2.02 -0.80
C SER A 343 20.36 2.24 -0.64
N ARG A 344 19.78 1.89 0.51
CA ARG A 344 18.31 1.94 0.73
C ARG A 344 17.85 3.11 1.61
N LEU A 345 18.68 3.60 2.53
CA LEU A 345 18.32 4.71 3.43
C LEU A 345 19.22 5.94 3.25
N ASN A 346 20.22 5.85 2.35
CA ASN A 346 21.30 6.84 2.25
C ASN A 346 21.91 7.23 3.60
N SER A 347 21.90 6.30 4.55
CA SER A 347 22.28 6.51 5.95
C SER A 347 23.14 5.35 6.41
N SER A 348 23.81 5.49 7.54
CA SER A 348 24.48 4.40 8.24
C SER A 348 23.60 3.86 9.37
N TYR A 349 23.86 2.63 9.82
CA TYR A 349 23.15 2.07 10.97
C TYR A 349 23.29 2.93 12.24
N LYS A 350 24.43 3.61 12.42
CA LYS A 350 24.69 4.50 13.56
C LYS A 350 23.83 5.76 13.53
N GLU A 351 23.60 6.32 12.34
CA GLU A 351 22.71 7.48 12.15
C GLU A 351 21.26 7.09 12.42
N ILE A 352 20.83 5.92 11.95
CA ILE A 352 19.48 5.39 12.23
C ILE A 352 19.28 5.11 13.73
N LEU A 353 20.24 4.45 14.38
CA LEU A 353 20.21 4.23 15.83
C LEU A 353 20.13 5.56 16.59
N SER A 354 20.96 6.54 16.22
CA SER A 354 20.95 7.88 16.83
C SER A 354 19.60 8.56 16.68
N LEU A 355 18.94 8.40 15.52
CA LEU A 355 17.60 8.93 15.28
C LEU A 355 16.57 8.29 16.21
N PHE A 356 16.55 6.96 16.36
CA PHE A 356 15.65 6.29 17.29
C PHE A 356 15.81 6.77 18.72
N ARG A 357 17.06 6.85 19.19
CA ARG A 357 17.40 7.36 20.52
C ARG A 357 16.96 8.80 20.73
N VAL A 358 17.15 9.69 19.73
CA VAL A 358 16.66 11.07 19.81
C VAL A 358 15.13 11.13 19.86
N ARG A 359 14.42 10.34 19.06
CA ARG A 359 12.94 10.32 19.07
C ARG A 359 12.39 9.80 20.40
N TYR A 360 13.06 8.82 21.00
CA TYR A 360 12.72 8.37 22.35
C TYR A 360 13.01 9.45 23.40
N ALA A 361 14.16 10.11 23.33
CA ALA A 361 14.50 11.25 24.19
C ALA A 361 13.49 12.39 24.07
N GLU A 362 13.00 12.72 22.86
CA GLU A 362 11.94 13.72 22.64
C GLU A 362 10.64 13.37 23.38
N SER A 363 10.26 12.09 23.35
CA SER A 363 9.11 11.60 24.10
C SER A 363 9.31 11.82 25.59
N LEU A 364 10.44 11.39 26.15
CA LEU A 364 10.75 11.57 27.57
C LEU A 364 10.83 13.06 27.97
N LEU A 365 11.42 13.91 27.14
CA LEU A 365 11.52 15.36 27.36
C LEU A 365 10.16 16.05 27.43
N THR A 366 9.13 15.50 26.77
CA THR A 366 7.80 16.12 26.67
C THR A 366 6.76 15.49 27.59
N THR A 367 6.97 14.25 28.01
CA THR A 367 6.03 13.48 28.84
C THR A 367 6.47 13.34 30.29
N THR A 368 7.75 13.60 30.60
CA THR A 368 8.32 13.41 31.94
C THR A 368 9.06 14.65 32.43
N ASN A 369 9.35 14.67 33.73
CA ASN A 369 10.22 15.67 34.36
C ASN A 369 11.63 15.14 34.64
N LEU A 370 12.04 14.02 34.01
CA LEU A 370 13.35 13.40 34.26
C LEU A 370 14.51 14.38 34.00
N PRO A 371 15.59 14.36 34.80
CA PRO A 371 16.83 15.06 34.49
C PRO A 371 17.36 14.72 33.08
N ILE A 372 18.05 15.67 32.44
CA ILE A 372 18.59 15.48 31.06
C ILE A 372 19.61 14.32 31.02
N MET A 373 20.39 14.15 32.09
CA MET A 373 21.32 13.03 32.22
C MET A 373 20.60 11.68 32.23
N ASP A 374 19.53 11.55 33.02
CA ASP A 374 18.76 10.32 33.09
C ASP A 374 18.11 10.00 31.74
N ILE A 375 17.55 11.01 31.05
CA ILE A 375 17.03 10.82 29.69
C ILE A 375 18.13 10.35 28.73
N ALA A 376 19.35 10.85 28.88
CA ALA A 376 20.47 10.42 28.03
C ALA A 376 20.85 8.95 28.28
N ILE A 377 20.84 8.51 29.54
CA ILE A 377 21.07 7.11 29.91
C ILE A 377 19.92 6.24 29.38
N GLU A 378 18.68 6.58 29.70
CA GLU A 378 17.46 5.85 29.29
C GLU A 378 17.32 5.77 27.77
N SER A 379 17.79 6.77 27.05
CA SER A 379 17.80 6.76 25.58
C SER A 379 19.05 6.11 24.97
N GLY A 380 19.90 5.46 25.78
CA GLY A 380 21.07 4.70 25.33
C GLY A 380 22.28 5.52 24.90
N PHE A 381 22.31 6.84 25.13
CA PHE A 381 23.47 7.69 24.79
C PHE A 381 24.63 7.58 25.79
N GLY A 382 24.37 7.10 27.01
CA GLY A 382 25.35 6.94 28.09
C GLY A 382 25.85 8.26 28.71
N SER A 383 25.74 9.39 28.01
CA SER A 383 26.01 10.73 28.57
C SER A 383 25.17 11.82 27.95
N ASP A 384 24.82 12.81 28.78
CA ASP A 384 24.12 14.03 28.40
C ASP A 384 24.84 14.83 27.31
N ARG A 385 26.17 14.91 27.36
CA ARG A 385 27.00 15.60 26.35
C ARG A 385 26.87 14.95 24.98
N THR A 386 26.89 13.61 24.93
CA THR A 386 26.73 12.87 23.68
C THR A 386 25.33 13.05 23.13
N MET A 387 24.31 12.88 23.97
CA MET A 387 22.92 13.12 23.60
C MET A 387 22.72 14.54 23.09
N ALA A 388 23.16 15.56 23.82
CA ALA A 388 22.94 16.97 23.48
C ALA A 388 23.50 17.33 22.10
N ARG A 389 24.71 16.86 21.76
CA ARG A 389 25.32 17.07 20.45
C ARG A 389 24.50 16.44 19.32
N VAL A 390 24.10 15.18 19.49
CA VAL A 390 23.33 14.44 18.46
C VAL A 390 21.92 15.04 18.33
N PHE A 391 21.27 15.32 19.46
CA PHE A 391 19.94 15.91 19.53
C PHE A 391 19.91 17.28 18.85
N PHE A 392 20.90 18.15 19.11
CA PHE A 392 21.03 19.43 18.44
C PHE A 392 21.22 19.27 16.93
N GLY A 393 22.08 18.33 16.51
CA GLY A 393 22.29 18.04 15.09
C GLY A 393 21.03 17.62 14.34
N ILE A 394 20.09 16.92 14.99
CA ILE A 394 18.84 16.46 14.38
C ILE A 394 17.72 17.50 14.46
N ASN A 395 17.60 18.21 15.60
CA ASN A 395 16.44 19.07 15.87
C ASN A 395 16.70 20.57 15.75
N GLY A 396 17.97 20.99 15.65
CA GLY A 396 18.37 22.40 15.67
C GLY A 396 18.15 23.10 17.02
N LEU A 397 17.80 22.35 18.06
CA LEU A 397 17.57 22.83 19.43
C LEU A 397 18.26 21.89 20.40
N SER A 398 18.76 22.42 21.52
CA SER A 398 19.23 21.57 22.62
C SER A 398 18.06 20.83 23.30
N PRO A 399 18.31 19.69 23.98
CA PRO A 399 17.28 18.98 24.74
C PRO A 399 16.50 19.88 25.71
N GLY A 400 17.22 20.77 26.41
CA GLY A 400 16.62 21.71 27.36
C GLY A 400 15.72 22.75 26.71
N GLU A 401 16.15 23.33 25.58
CA GLU A 401 15.33 24.27 24.79
C GLU A 401 14.10 23.57 24.22
N PHE A 402 14.25 22.35 23.71
CA PHE A 402 13.17 21.54 23.18
C PHE A 402 12.07 21.30 24.23
N ARG A 403 12.48 20.92 25.46
CA ARG A 403 11.55 20.76 26.60
C ARG A 403 10.80 22.06 26.90
N LYS A 404 11.51 23.19 27.01
CA LYS A 404 10.90 24.50 27.30
C LYS A 404 9.91 24.93 26.21
N GLN A 405 10.25 24.74 24.94
CA GLN A 405 9.40 25.17 23.83
C GLN A 405 8.08 24.38 23.78
N ARG A 406 8.12 23.08 24.10
CA ARG A 406 6.94 22.21 24.07
C ARG A 406 6.06 22.36 25.30
N SER A 407 6.64 22.63 26.47
CA SER A 407 5.86 22.96 27.67
C SER A 407 5.05 24.26 27.50
N ILE A 408 5.66 25.30 26.91
CA ILE A 408 4.98 26.58 26.64
C ILE A 408 3.80 26.41 25.66
N LYS A 409 3.96 25.62 24.60
CA LYS A 409 2.87 25.33 23.65
C LYS A 409 1.72 24.53 24.27
N ALA A 410 2.00 23.62 25.20
CA ALA A 410 0.95 22.87 25.91
C ALA A 410 0.11 23.77 26.82
N THR A 411 0.75 24.72 27.52
CA THR A 411 0.08 25.67 28.42
C THR A 411 -0.79 26.67 27.66
N GLN A 412 -0.31 27.19 26.51
CA GLN A 412 -1.10 28.08 25.63
C GLN A 412 -2.30 27.40 24.97
N LYS A 413 -2.24 26.07 24.75
CA LYS A 413 -3.37 25.31 24.20
C LYS A 413 -4.45 25.03 25.25
N LYS A 414 -4.07 24.87 26.52
CA LYS A 414 -5.01 24.75 27.65
C LYS A 414 -5.71 26.07 27.98
N SER A 415 -5.06 27.22 27.75
CA SER A 415 -5.67 28.54 27.98
C SER A 415 -6.55 29.05 26.84
N LYS A 416 -6.52 28.41 25.65
CA LYS A 416 -7.44 28.70 24.52
C LYS A 416 -8.69 27.82 24.48
N ASN A 417 -8.71 26.74 25.27
CA ASN A 417 -9.82 25.81 25.42
C ASN A 417 -10.52 25.93 26.79
N ARG A 418 -10.15 26.93 27.58
CA ARG A 418 -10.92 27.49 28.69
C ARG A 418 -11.39 28.85 28.24
#